data_AF-A0A0S8CG04-F1
#
_entry.id   AF-A0A0S8CG04-F1
#
_cell.length_a   1.000
_cell.length_b   1.000
_cell.length_c   1.000
_cell.angle_alpha   90.00
_cell.angle_beta   90.00
_cell.angle_gamma   90.00
#
_symmetry.space_group_name_H-M   'P 1'
#
loop_
_entity.id
_entity.type
_entity.pdbx_description
1 polymer ?
#
loop_
_entity_poly.entity_id
_entity_poly.type
_entity_poly.pdbx_seq_one_letter_code
_entity_poly.pdbx_strand_id
1 'polypeptide(L)'
;MNFFGIGLPEIILIMVLTLIVVGPQRLPELAAQLARLVRQARRYAGQVNSQLRHELGDLTQDYESLRQEMHQLRRELSQLAKPLQQELDAARTDLKAARESVEKAAAKEEQPQETAKPPSEEGS
;
A
#
# COMPACT_ATOMS: atom_id res chain seq x y z
N MET A 1 0.42 50.04 24.03
CA MET A 1 -0.41 48.82 23.92
C MET A 1 -0.06 47.93 25.09
N ASN A 2 -0.94 47.82 26.08
CA ASN A 2 -0.69 47.03 27.28
C ASN A 2 -1.16 45.60 26.97
N PHE A 3 -0.24 44.69 26.71
CA PHE A 3 -0.55 43.27 26.54
C PHE A 3 -1.10 42.75 27.88
N PHE A 4 -2.35 42.29 27.92
CA PHE A 4 -3.00 41.69 29.10
C PHE A 4 -3.28 42.60 30.32
N GLY A 5 -3.39 43.92 30.15
CA GLY A 5 -3.56 44.83 31.30
C GLY A 5 -2.31 44.91 32.19
N ILE A 6 -1.20 44.33 31.72
CA ILE A 6 0.10 44.32 32.37
C ILE A 6 0.98 45.32 31.58
N GLY A 7 1.29 46.45 32.21
CA GLY A 7 2.31 47.37 31.74
C GLY A 7 3.68 47.05 32.35
N LEU A 8 4.68 47.83 31.95
CA LEU A 8 6.01 47.85 32.58
C LEU A 8 5.94 47.99 34.11
N PRO A 9 5.09 48.87 34.69
CA PRO A 9 4.96 49.01 36.14
C PRO A 9 4.44 47.74 36.84
N GLU A 10 3.43 47.08 36.27
CA GLU A 10 2.85 45.86 36.82
C GLU A 10 3.86 44.70 36.80
N ILE A 11 4.67 44.58 35.74
CA ILE A 11 5.79 43.61 35.68
C ILE A 11 6.76 43.85 36.83
N ILE A 12 7.17 45.09 37.07
CA ILE A 12 8.11 45.43 38.16
C ILE A 12 7.50 45.09 39.52
N LEU A 13 6.22 45.39 39.74
CA LEU A 13 5.50 45.06 40.98
C LEU A 13 5.50 43.55 41.25
N ILE A 14 5.17 42.75 40.24
CA ILE A 14 5.21 41.27 40.34
C ILE A 14 6.63 40.81 40.63
N MET A 15 7.65 41.41 39.99
CA MET A 15 9.04 41.05 40.23
C MET A 15 9.43 41.29 41.69
N VAL A 16 9.10 42.45 42.25
CA VAL A 16 9.37 42.77 43.66
C VAL A 16 8.64 41.82 44.61
N LEU A 17 7.35 41.55 44.37
CA LEU A 17 6.58 40.59 45.18
C LEU A 17 7.20 39.19 45.14
N THR A 18 7.61 38.72 43.97
CA THR A 18 8.22 37.40 43.80
C THR A 18 9.57 37.34 44.51
N LEU A 19 10.37 38.41 44.44
CA LEU A 19 11.65 38.51 45.18
C LEU A 19 11.44 38.51 46.69
N ILE A 20 10.36 39.08 47.22
CA ILE A 20 10.07 39.08 48.65
C ILE A 20 9.63 37.68 49.11
N VAL A 21 8.73 37.04 48.37
CA VAL A 21 8.16 35.74 48.75
C VAL A 21 9.19 34.61 48.62
N VAL A 22 9.93 34.59 47.51
CA VAL A 22 10.87 33.50 47.18
C VAL A 22 12.30 33.86 47.60
N GLY A 23 12.66 35.13 47.56
CA GLY A 23 14.02 35.63 47.80
C GLY A 23 14.76 35.95 46.48
N PRO A 24 15.53 37.06 46.42
CA PRO A 24 16.29 37.45 45.23
C PRO A 24 17.38 36.46 44.83
N GLN A 25 17.91 35.73 45.81
CA GLN A 25 18.94 34.71 45.61
C GLN A 25 18.35 33.39 45.10
N ARG A 26 17.10 33.05 45.45
CA ARG A 26 16.49 31.74 45.15
C ARG A 26 15.81 31.69 43.79
N LEU A 27 15.25 32.80 43.32
CA LEU A 27 14.67 32.90 41.98
C LEU A 27 15.62 32.44 40.84
N PRO A 28 16.87 32.95 40.75
CA PRO A 28 17.80 32.51 39.72
C PRO A 28 18.23 31.05 39.89
N GLU A 29 18.31 30.57 41.13
CA GLU A 29 18.66 29.19 41.44
C GLU A 29 17.56 28.21 40.99
N LEU A 30 16.29 28.52 41.25
CA LEU A 30 15.13 27.75 40.77
C LEU A 30 15.02 27.78 39.24
N ALA A 31 15.24 28.94 38.62
CA ALA A 31 15.27 29.06 37.17
C ALA A 31 16.39 28.20 36.56
N ALA A 32 17.57 28.17 37.18
CA ALA A 32 18.68 27.34 36.73
C ALA A 32 18.36 25.84 36.87
N GLN A 33 17.68 25.42 37.94
CA GLN A 33 17.25 24.03 38.12
C GLN A 33 16.20 23.62 37.08
N LEU A 34 15.18 24.43 36.83
CA LEU A 34 14.19 24.21 35.80
C LEU A 34 14.82 24.20 34.39
N ALA A 35 15.75 25.12 34.12
CA ALA A 35 16.46 25.16 32.84
C ALA A 35 17.29 23.89 32.62
N ARG A 36 17.93 23.35 33.66
CA ARG A 36 18.64 22.07 33.59
C ARG A 36 17.69 20.92 33.27
N LEU A 37 16.53 20.85 33.94
CA LEU A 37 15.49 19.86 33.67
C LEU A 37 14.96 19.94 32.24
N VAL A 38 14.59 21.14 31.77
CA VAL A 38 14.13 21.37 30.40
C VAL A 38 15.21 21.01 29.39
N ARG A 39 16.48 21.35 29.67
CA ARG A 39 17.60 21.00 28.78
C ARG A 39 17.83 19.50 28.72
N GLN A 40 17.68 18.78 29.83
CA GLN A 40 17.74 17.32 29.86
C GLN A 40 16.57 16.73 29.08
N ALA A 41 15.33 17.14 29.37
CA ALA A 41 14.14 16.69 28.64
C ALA A 41 14.27 16.92 27.13
N ARG A 42 14.80 18.08 26.70
CA ARG A 42 15.05 18.37 25.28
C ARG A 42 16.10 17.46 24.67
N ARG A 43 17.16 17.09 25.40
CA ARG A 43 18.15 16.09 24.93
C ARG A 43 17.53 14.71 24.80
N TYR A 44 16.77 14.26 25.78
CA TYR A 44 16.08 12.97 25.74
C TYR A 44 15.08 12.92 24.59
N ALA A 45 14.28 13.97 24.42
CA ALA A 45 13.39 14.10 23.27
C ALA A 45 14.15 14.05 21.94
N GLY A 46 15.32 14.72 21.85
CA GLY A 46 16.19 14.65 20.68
C GLY A 46 16.74 13.25 20.40
N GLN A 47 17.14 12.50 21.44
CA GLN A 47 17.64 11.13 21.32
C GLN A 47 16.54 10.16 20.88
N VAL A 48 15.37 10.21 21.50
CA VAL A 48 14.20 9.40 21.10
C VAL A 48 13.82 9.73 19.65
N ASN A 49 13.77 11.01 19.30
CA ASN A 49 13.42 11.42 17.94
C ASN A 49 14.50 11.00 16.92
N SER A 50 15.78 10.94 17.32
CA SER A 50 16.86 10.41 16.46
C SER A 50 16.79 8.89 16.30
N GLN A 51 16.44 8.14 17.35
CA GLN A 51 16.26 6.70 17.30
C GLN A 51 15.03 6.35 16.44
N LEU A 52 13.91 7.04 16.67
CA LEU A 52 12.72 6.92 15.83
C LEU A 52 12.99 7.36 14.40
N ARG A 53 13.78 8.41 14.12
CA ARG A 53 14.13 8.78 12.74
C ARG A 53 15.04 7.76 12.07
N HIS A 54 15.88 7.07 12.83
CA HIS A 54 16.73 6.02 12.28
C HIS A 54 15.86 4.79 11.92
N GLU A 55 15.02 4.33 12.84
CA GLU A 55 14.12 3.20 12.59
C GLU A 55 13.00 3.54 11.59
N LEU A 56 12.33 4.69 11.69
CA LEU A 56 11.29 5.11 10.76
C LEU A 56 11.88 5.52 9.40
N GLY A 57 13.09 6.06 9.38
CA GLY A 57 13.83 6.37 8.16
C GLY A 57 14.11 5.12 7.35
N ASP A 58 14.63 4.07 8.00
CA ASP A 58 14.79 2.74 7.41
C ASP A 58 13.44 2.16 6.95
N LEU A 59 12.39 2.26 7.79
CA LEU A 59 11.05 1.78 7.40
C LEU A 59 10.50 2.47 6.14
N THR A 60 10.70 3.79 5.97
CA THR A 60 10.28 4.47 4.73
C THR A 60 11.07 4.01 3.52
N GLN A 61 12.38 3.78 3.68
CA GLN A 61 13.25 3.34 2.59
C GLN A 61 12.96 1.88 2.18
N ASP A 62 12.68 1.02 3.15
CA ASP A 62 12.22 -0.35 2.95
C ASP A 62 10.84 -0.40 2.29
N TYR A 63 9.91 0.49 2.66
CA TYR A 63 8.61 0.58 2.00
C TYR A 63 8.73 1.00 0.53
N GLU A 64 9.64 1.93 0.21
CA GLU A 64 9.81 2.43 -1.15
C GLU A 64 10.49 1.41 -2.07
N SER A 65 11.48 0.69 -1.55
CA SER A 65 12.14 -0.42 -2.25
C SER A 65 11.19 -1.60 -2.48
N LEU A 66 10.42 -2.01 -1.46
CA LEU A 66 9.41 -3.06 -1.58
C LEU A 66 8.32 -2.69 -2.61
N ARG A 67 7.91 -1.42 -2.65
CA ARG A 67 6.95 -0.93 -3.64
C ARG A 67 7.51 -0.95 -5.07
N GLN A 68 8.80 -0.65 -5.22
CA GLN A 68 9.50 -0.77 -6.52
C GLN A 68 9.60 -2.23 -6.99
N GLU A 69 9.98 -3.16 -6.11
CA GLU A 69 10.03 -4.59 -6.42
C GLU A 69 8.65 -5.13 -6.82
N MET A 70 7.60 -4.79 -6.06
CA MET A 70 6.22 -5.16 -6.42
C MET A 70 5.81 -4.61 -7.79
N HIS A 71 6.23 -3.39 -8.14
CA HIS A 71 5.99 -2.84 -9.48
C HIS A 71 6.79 -3.53 -10.57
N GLN A 72 8.01 -4.00 -10.30
CA GLN A 72 8.80 -4.81 -11.24
C GLN A 72 8.16 -6.18 -11.44
N LEU A 73 7.86 -6.89 -10.35
CA LEU A 73 7.21 -8.20 -10.39
C LEU A 73 5.87 -8.15 -11.14
N ARG A 74 5.04 -7.13 -10.87
CA ARG A 74 3.76 -6.95 -11.59
C ARG A 74 3.96 -6.72 -13.08
N ARG A 75 5.03 -6.00 -13.48
CA ARG A 75 5.36 -5.79 -14.90
C ARG A 75 5.80 -7.08 -15.56
N GLU A 76 6.67 -7.85 -14.93
CA GLU A 76 7.09 -9.17 -15.42
C GLU A 76 5.91 -10.12 -15.56
N LEU A 77 5.10 -10.27 -14.51
CA LEU A 77 3.88 -11.08 -14.55
C LEU A 77 2.93 -10.62 -15.67
N SER A 78 2.77 -9.31 -15.88
CA SER A 78 1.94 -8.78 -16.96
C SER A 78 2.53 -9.08 -18.35
N GLN A 79 3.85 -9.10 -18.48
CA GLN A 79 4.54 -9.45 -19.73
C GLN A 79 4.44 -10.94 -20.03
N LEU A 80 4.45 -11.81 -19.02
CA LEU A 80 4.24 -13.25 -19.20
C LEU A 80 2.75 -13.61 -19.40
N ALA A 81 1.84 -12.93 -18.71
CA ALA A 81 0.41 -13.24 -18.76
C ALA A 81 -0.23 -12.86 -20.10
N LYS A 82 0.19 -11.75 -20.72
CA LYS A 82 -0.34 -11.31 -22.03
C LYS A 82 -0.20 -12.35 -23.15
N PRO A 83 1.00 -12.92 -23.44
CA PRO A 83 1.15 -13.93 -24.47
C PRO A 83 0.45 -15.24 -24.11
N LEU A 84 0.48 -15.65 -22.84
CA LEU A 84 -0.26 -16.84 -22.38
C LEU A 84 -1.77 -16.69 -22.58
N GLN A 85 -2.33 -15.50 -22.29
CA GLN A 85 -3.75 -15.23 -22.54
C GLN A 85 -4.08 -15.30 -24.03
N GLN A 86 -3.23 -14.71 -24.88
CA GLN A 86 -3.42 -14.75 -26.33
C GLN A 86 -3.37 -16.18 -26.88
N GLU A 87 -2.45 -17.01 -26.39
CA GLU A 87 -2.31 -18.41 -26.79
C GLU A 87 -3.48 -19.26 -26.28
N LEU A 88 -3.96 -19.00 -25.06
CA LEU A 88 -5.17 -19.64 -24.51
C LEU A 88 -6.44 -19.28 -25.29
N ASP A 89 -6.58 -18.02 -25.69
CA ASP A 89 -7.71 -17.57 -26.50
C ASP A 89 -7.64 -18.16 -27.92
N ALA A 90 -6.46 -18.20 -28.53
CA ALA A 90 -6.26 -18.88 -29.82
C ALA A 90 -6.62 -20.37 -29.73
N ALA A 91 -6.07 -21.08 -28.75
CA ALA A 91 -6.35 -22.50 -28.51
C ALA A 91 -7.84 -22.77 -28.26
N ARG A 92 -8.53 -21.89 -27.50
CA ARG A 92 -10.00 -21.96 -27.31
C ARG A 92 -10.75 -21.82 -28.63
N THR A 93 -10.31 -20.91 -29.49
CA THR A 93 -10.96 -20.64 -30.77
C THR A 93 -10.79 -21.84 -31.71
N ASP A 94 -9.60 -22.41 -31.77
CA ASP A 94 -9.29 -23.61 -32.57
C ASP A 94 -10.06 -24.83 -32.07
N LEU A 95 -10.12 -25.04 -30.74
CA LEU A 95 -10.95 -26.09 -30.12
C LEU A 95 -12.43 -25.95 -30.47
N LYS A 96 -12.94 -24.71 -30.48
CA LYS A 96 -14.33 -24.44 -30.84
C LYS A 96 -14.60 -24.72 -32.31
N ALA A 97 -13.69 -24.32 -33.20
CA ALA A 97 -13.76 -24.60 -34.63
C ALA A 97 -13.67 -26.10 -34.92
N ALA A 98 -12.79 -26.83 -34.24
CA ALA A 98 -12.69 -28.28 -34.32
C ALA A 98 -13.95 -28.98 -33.82
N ARG A 99 -14.57 -28.48 -32.74
CA ARG A 99 -15.84 -28.99 -32.25
C ARG A 99 -16.97 -28.79 -33.26
N GLU A 100 -17.07 -27.60 -33.84
CA GLU A 100 -18.09 -27.29 -34.85
C GLU A 100 -17.91 -28.12 -36.14
N SER A 101 -16.67 -28.46 -36.54
CA SER A 101 -16.41 -29.32 -37.69
C SER A 101 -16.73 -30.79 -37.41
N VAL A 102 -16.44 -31.28 -36.20
CA VAL A 102 -16.87 -32.61 -35.74
C VAL A 102 -18.39 -32.71 -35.65
N GLU A 103 -19.07 -31.68 -35.14
CA GLU A 103 -20.53 -31.64 -35.07
C GLU A 103 -21.17 -31.60 -36.46
N LYS A 104 -20.60 -30.84 -37.41
CA LYS A 104 -21.03 -30.85 -38.82
C LYS A 104 -20.73 -32.17 -39.54
N ALA A 105 -19.64 -32.85 -39.22
CA ALA A 105 -19.30 -34.16 -39.79
C ALA A 105 -20.22 -35.26 -39.22
N ALA A 106 -20.49 -35.23 -37.91
CA ALA A 106 -21.43 -36.13 -37.25
C ALA A 106 -22.87 -35.94 -37.76
N ALA A 107 -23.29 -34.69 -37.98
CA ALA A 107 -24.58 -34.39 -38.61
C ALA A 107 -24.68 -34.80 -40.09
N LYS A 108 -23.54 -35.13 -40.73
CA LYS A 108 -23.48 -35.56 -42.14
C LYS A 108 -23.33 -37.07 -42.31
N GLU A 109 -23.00 -37.81 -41.26
CA GLU A 109 -22.90 -39.28 -41.26
C GLU A 109 -24.22 -40.00 -40.88
N GLU A 110 -25.29 -39.27 -40.51
CA GLU A 110 -26.61 -39.86 -40.20
C GLU A 110 -27.48 -40.20 -41.44
N GLN A 111 -26.90 -40.26 -42.65
CA GLN A 111 -27.57 -40.89 -43.80
C GLN A 111 -26.80 -42.14 -44.27
N PRO A 112 -27.04 -43.31 -43.65
CA PRO A 112 -26.54 -44.58 -44.14
C PRO A 112 -27.22 -44.95 -45.47
N GLN A 113 -26.42 -45.02 -46.53
CA GLN A 113 -26.68 -45.99 -47.60
C GLN A 113 -26.21 -47.37 -47.12
N GLU A 114 -27.15 -48.22 -46.75
CA GLU A 114 -27.00 -49.67 -46.63
C GLU A 114 -28.43 -50.22 -46.84
N THR A 115 -28.81 -50.99 -47.88
CA THR A 115 -28.17 -52.18 -48.43
C THR A 115 -28.81 -52.52 -49.79
N ALA A 116 -28.00 -52.83 -50.80
CA ALA A 116 -28.36 -53.74 -51.91
C ALA A 116 -28.32 -55.20 -51.36
N LYS A 117 -29.04 -56.25 -51.78
CA LYS A 117 -29.69 -56.68 -53.03
C LYS A 117 -30.48 -58.02 -52.74
N PRO A 118 -31.01 -58.80 -53.73
CA PRO A 118 -32.37 -59.40 -53.88
C PRO A 118 -32.45 -60.89 -53.39
N PRO A 119 -33.38 -61.84 -53.73
CA PRO A 119 -34.51 -61.97 -54.70
C PRO A 119 -35.87 -62.18 -53.97
N SER A 120 -37.07 -62.46 -54.52
CA SER A 120 -37.52 -63.39 -55.56
C SER A 120 -39.06 -63.21 -55.74
N GLU A 121 -39.54 -63.52 -56.95
CA GLU A 121 -40.78 -64.29 -57.28
C GLU A 121 -42.21 -63.85 -56.90
N GLU A 122 -43.08 -64.04 -57.92
CA GLU A 122 -44.53 -64.38 -57.91
C GLU A 122 -45.52 -63.38 -57.27
N GLY A 123 -46.70 -63.08 -57.82
CA GLY A 123 -47.47 -63.60 -58.94
C GLY A 123 -48.89 -62.99 -58.85
N SER A 124 -49.62 -63.05 -59.99
CA SER A 124 -51.05 -62.75 -60.20
C SER A 124 -51.52 -61.29 -60.22
#